data_AF-A0AAJ3PYU4-F1
#
_entry.id   AF-A0AAJ3PYU4-F1
#
_cell.length_a   1.000
_cell.length_b   1.000
_cell.length_c   1.000
_cell.angle_alpha   90.00
_cell.angle_beta   90.00
_cell.angle_gamma   90.00
#
_symmetry.space_group_name_H-M   'P 1'
#
loop_
_entity.id
_entity.type
_entity.pdbx_description
1 polymer ?
#
loop_
_entity_poly.entity_id
_entity_poly.type
_entity_poly.pdbx_seq_one_letter_code
_entity_poly.pdbx_strand_id
1 'polypeptide(L)'
;MILRYIAYLPANLALVGLTYLLSPFLAAWSMKHGPVLPGRWRWFSTLNADLDGYIPQKVAGFDPAAKGLKLWWQRTRWTWRNPCNGWQSEALGVDDIASAFTVKRDVPLAFGFYLKLWLGWNPIKRGGNFYPYMLQAGLKRRS
;
A
#
# COMPACT_ATOMS: atom_id res chain seq x y z
N MET A 1 16.95 -7.14 3.82
CA MET A 1 15.74 -6.37 3.48
C MET A 1 15.98 -5.25 2.46
N ILE A 2 17.01 -4.41 2.62
CA ILE A 2 17.33 -3.34 1.65
C ILE A 2 17.68 -3.86 0.24
N LEU A 3 18.50 -4.91 0.11
CA LEU A 3 18.83 -5.48 -1.21
C LEU A 3 17.59 -6.08 -1.90
N ARG A 4 16.72 -6.76 -1.15
CA ARG A 4 15.43 -7.27 -1.65
C ARG A 4 14.51 -6.12 -2.09
N TYR A 5 14.45 -5.01 -1.34
CA TYR A 5 13.74 -3.79 -1.73
C TYR A 5 14.22 -3.31 -3.11
N ILE A 6 15.52 -3.10 -3.30
CA ILE A 6 16.06 -2.60 -4.57
C ILE A 6 15.75 -3.59 -5.71
N ALA A 7 15.95 -4.89 -5.48
CA ALA A 7 15.70 -5.92 -6.49
C ALA A 7 14.23 -5.98 -6.93
N TYR A 8 13.28 -5.82 -6.00
CA TYR A 8 11.84 -5.88 -6.29
C TYR A 8 11.21 -4.53 -6.63
N LEU A 9 11.95 -3.43 -6.59
CA LEU A 9 11.44 -2.08 -6.87
C LEU A 9 10.70 -2.00 -8.22
N PRO A 10 11.25 -2.47 -9.36
CA PRO A 10 10.56 -2.39 -10.65
C PRO A 10 9.27 -3.20 -10.67
N ALA A 11 9.31 -4.43 -10.16
CA ALA A 11 8.14 -5.30 -10.07
C ALA A 11 7.05 -4.72 -9.17
N ASN A 12 7.45 -4.13 -8.04
CA ASN A 12 6.52 -3.48 -7.11
C ASN A 12 5.84 -2.27 -7.75
N LEU A 13 6.57 -1.41 -8.48
CA LEU A 13 5.96 -0.28 -9.18
C LEU A 13 4.95 -0.74 -10.24
N ALA A 14 5.29 -1.77 -11.02
CA ALA A 14 4.41 -2.34 -12.02
C ALA A 14 3.13 -2.92 -11.38
N LEU A 15 3.27 -3.69 -10.31
CA LEU A 15 2.13 -4.30 -9.63
C LEU A 15 1.28 -3.28 -8.86
N VAL A 16 1.86 -2.22 -8.31
CA VAL A 16 1.10 -1.09 -7.74
C VAL A 16 0.28 -0.40 -8.83
N GLY A 17 0.87 -0.10 -9.99
CA GLY A 17 0.16 0.45 -11.14
C GLY A 17 -0.98 -0.46 -11.59
N LEU A 18 -0.70 -1.76 -11.71
CA LEU A 18 -1.70 -2.78 -12.05
C LEU A 18 -2.80 -2.86 -10.99
N THR A 19 -2.47 -2.67 -9.71
CA THR A 19 -3.47 -2.66 -8.63
C THR A 19 -4.50 -1.57 -8.85
N TYR A 20 -4.08 -0.35 -9.18
CA TYR A 20 -5.02 0.75 -9.45
C TYR A 20 -5.97 0.42 -10.60
N LEU A 21 -5.46 -0.20 -11.66
CA LEU A 21 -6.26 -0.63 -12.82
C LEU A 21 -7.21 -1.78 -12.49
N LEU A 22 -6.76 -2.80 -11.75
CA LEU A 22 -7.53 -4.01 -11.48
C LEU A 22 -8.53 -3.87 -10.32
N SER A 23 -8.34 -2.90 -9.42
CA SER A 23 -9.15 -2.79 -8.19
C SER A 23 -10.67 -2.81 -8.43
N PRO A 24 -11.24 -2.08 -9.42
CA PRO A 24 -12.68 -2.12 -9.67
C PRO A 24 -13.17 -3.50 -10.10
N PHE A 25 -12.35 -4.24 -10.87
CA PHE A 25 -12.66 -5.60 -11.31
C PHE A 25 -12.58 -6.59 -10.14
N LEU A 26 -11.52 -6.51 -9.33
CA LEU A 26 -11.35 -7.37 -8.14
C LEU A 26 -12.46 -7.13 -7.12
N ALA A 27 -12.86 -5.87 -6.92
CA ALA A 27 -14.01 -5.53 -6.11
C ALA A 27 -15.29 -6.15 -6.69
N ALA A 28 -15.54 -6.04 -8.01
CA ALA A 28 -16.71 -6.64 -8.65
C ALA A 28 -16.75 -8.17 -8.51
N TRP A 29 -15.60 -8.83 -8.66
CA TRP A 29 -15.47 -10.27 -8.41
C TRP A 29 -15.85 -10.61 -6.96
N SER A 30 -15.32 -9.86 -5.99
CA SER A 30 -15.58 -10.08 -4.57
C SER A 30 -17.05 -9.91 -4.17
N MET A 31 -17.81 -9.08 -4.90
CA MET A 31 -19.25 -8.90 -4.66
C MET A 31 -20.03 -10.20 -4.91
N LYS A 32 -19.51 -11.10 -5.76
CA LYS A 32 -20.14 -12.38 -6.10
C LYS A 32 -19.56 -13.57 -5.33
N HIS A 33 -18.28 -13.51 -4.98
CA HIS A 33 -17.53 -14.66 -4.46
C HIS A 33 -17.04 -14.49 -3.01
N GLY A 34 -17.36 -13.37 -2.38
CA GLY A 34 -16.93 -13.03 -1.01
C GLY A 34 -15.74 -12.07 -0.98
N PRO A 35 -15.45 -11.48 0.19
CA PRO A 35 -14.49 -10.37 0.32
C PRO A 35 -13.02 -10.81 0.24
N VAL A 36 -12.74 -12.11 0.26
CA VAL A 36 -11.37 -12.65 0.22
C VAL A 36 -11.01 -13.06 -1.20
N LEU A 37 -9.93 -12.47 -1.74
CA LEU A 37 -9.41 -12.83 -3.05
C LEU A 37 -8.66 -14.17 -3.01
N PRO A 38 -8.80 -15.04 -4.04
CA PRO A 38 -8.19 -16.36 -4.06
C PRO A 38 -6.78 -16.33 -4.64
N GLY A 39 -5.90 -17.20 -4.14
CA GLY A 39 -4.56 -17.42 -4.69
C GLY A 39 -3.76 -16.13 -4.89
N ARG A 40 -3.14 -15.98 -6.07
CA ARG A 40 -2.30 -14.81 -6.40
C ARG A 40 -3.08 -13.50 -6.54
N TRP A 41 -4.41 -13.52 -6.64
CA TRP A 41 -5.19 -12.28 -6.61
C TRP A 41 -5.08 -11.57 -5.26
N ARG A 42 -4.77 -12.32 -4.19
CA ARG A 42 -4.50 -11.79 -2.86
C ARG A 42 -3.25 -10.91 -2.78
N TRP A 43 -2.35 -10.97 -3.77
CA TRP A 43 -1.24 -10.03 -3.90
C TRP A 43 -1.71 -8.58 -4.03
N PHE A 44 -2.88 -8.38 -4.63
CA PHE A 44 -3.44 -7.05 -4.86
C PHE A 44 -4.23 -6.54 -3.64
N SER A 45 -4.53 -7.37 -2.64
CA SER A 45 -5.17 -6.98 -1.38
C SER A 45 -4.20 -7.08 -0.19
N THR A 46 -4.68 -6.76 1.00
CA THR A 46 -3.99 -7.07 2.26
C THR A 46 -4.04 -8.58 2.55
N LEU A 47 -3.01 -9.15 3.20
CA LEU A 47 -3.04 -10.57 3.61
C LEU A 47 -3.83 -10.79 4.89
N ASN A 48 -3.72 -9.86 5.83
CA ASN A 48 -4.32 -9.88 7.16
C ASN A 48 -5.75 -9.31 7.23
N ALA A 49 -6.28 -8.81 6.11
CA ALA A 49 -7.64 -8.30 6.01
C ALA A 49 -8.23 -8.62 4.63
N ASP A 50 -9.54 -8.82 4.59
CA ASP A 50 -10.30 -8.97 3.36
C ASP A 50 -10.59 -7.59 2.70
N LEU A 51 -11.34 -7.58 1.60
CA LEU A 51 -11.68 -6.35 0.89
C LEU A 51 -12.65 -5.44 1.66
N ASP A 52 -13.29 -5.94 2.73
CA ASP A 52 -14.15 -5.16 3.61
C ASP A 52 -13.36 -4.43 4.70
N GLY A 53 -12.03 -4.54 4.72
CA GLY A 53 -11.13 -4.07 5.77
C GLY A 53 -11.43 -2.69 6.38
N TYR A 54 -12.01 -1.73 5.64
CA TYR A 54 -12.44 -0.45 6.23
C TYR A 54 -13.57 -0.52 7.25
N ILE A 55 -14.46 -1.50 7.12
CA ILE A 55 -15.62 -1.69 7.97
C ILE A 55 -15.17 -2.10 9.38
N PRO A 56 -14.43 -3.22 9.58
CA PRO A 56 -13.92 -3.57 10.91
C PRO A 56 -12.86 -2.58 11.41
N GLN A 57 -12.11 -1.91 10.52
CA GLN A 57 -11.13 -0.88 10.91
C GLN A 57 -11.73 0.51 11.19
N LYS A 58 -13.06 0.67 11.08
CA LYS A 58 -13.80 1.91 11.38
C LYS A 58 -13.19 3.15 10.72
N VAL A 59 -12.72 3.02 9.48
CA VAL A 59 -12.11 4.15 8.77
C VAL A 59 -13.15 5.20 8.43
N ALA A 60 -12.86 6.47 8.71
CA ALA A 60 -13.79 7.58 8.47
C ALA A 60 -14.28 7.60 7.01
N GLY A 61 -15.61 7.72 6.83
CA GLY A 61 -16.26 7.74 5.52
C GLY A 61 -16.60 6.36 4.94
N PHE A 62 -16.48 5.28 5.72
CA PHE A 62 -16.92 3.94 5.34
C PHE A 62 -18.17 3.53 6.11
N ASP A 63 -19.17 3.06 5.36
CA ASP A 63 -20.45 2.66 5.92
C ASP A 63 -20.45 1.15 6.18
N PRO A 64 -20.64 0.70 7.44
CA PRO A 64 -20.76 -0.72 7.77
C PRO A 64 -22.00 -1.37 7.16
N ALA A 65 -23.02 -0.60 6.79
CA ALA A 65 -24.24 -1.07 6.14
C ALA A 65 -24.18 -0.98 4.60
N ALA A 66 -23.01 -0.67 4.02
CA ALA A 66 -22.87 -0.52 2.57
C ALA A 66 -23.26 -1.80 1.81
N LYS A 67 -24.04 -1.63 0.75
CA LYS A 67 -24.48 -2.71 -0.16
C LYS A 67 -24.35 -2.26 -1.62
N GLY A 68 -24.42 -3.22 -2.55
CA GLY A 68 -24.43 -2.96 -3.98
C GLY A 68 -23.24 -2.10 -4.44
N LEU A 69 -23.52 -1.04 -5.20
CA LEU A 69 -22.50 -0.14 -5.74
C LEU A 69 -21.67 0.55 -4.65
N LYS A 70 -22.28 0.87 -3.50
CA LYS A 70 -21.58 1.52 -2.38
C LYS A 70 -20.52 0.59 -1.79
N LEU A 71 -20.87 -0.69 -1.58
CA LEU A 71 -19.92 -1.69 -1.09
C LEU A 71 -18.81 -1.97 -2.10
N TRP A 72 -19.17 -2.13 -3.38
CA TRP A 72 -18.21 -2.28 -4.47
C TRP A 72 -17.18 -1.13 -4.51
N TRP A 73 -17.65 0.11 -4.35
CA TRP A 73 -16.78 1.27 -4.32
C TRP A 73 -15.90 1.29 -3.06
N GLN A 74 -16.44 0.90 -1.91
CA GLN A 74 -15.66 0.79 -0.67
C GLN A 74 -14.50 -0.22 -0.82
N ARG A 75 -14.78 -1.40 -1.38
CA ARG A 75 -13.76 -2.42 -1.66
C ARG A 75 -12.74 -1.96 -2.69
N THR A 76 -13.16 -1.26 -3.74
CA THR A 76 -12.25 -0.65 -4.73
C THR A 76 -11.29 0.33 -4.05
N ARG A 77 -11.83 1.23 -3.22
CA ARG A 77 -11.02 2.17 -2.43
C ARG A 77 -10.09 1.44 -1.46
N TRP A 78 -10.44 0.26 -0.94
CA TRP A 78 -9.63 -0.49 0.02
C TRP A 78 -8.32 -0.89 -0.62
N THR A 79 -8.44 -1.48 -1.79
CA THR A 79 -7.34 -1.89 -2.64
C THR A 79 -6.49 -0.69 -3.06
N TRP A 80 -7.09 0.46 -3.40
CA TRP A 80 -6.34 1.67 -3.74
C TRP A 80 -5.55 2.29 -2.58
N ARG A 81 -6.02 2.20 -1.33
CA ARG A 81 -5.26 2.71 -0.17
C ARG A 81 -4.15 1.76 0.28
N ASN A 82 -4.23 0.48 -0.10
CA ASN A 82 -3.25 -0.54 0.23
C ASN A 82 -2.78 -1.29 -1.04
N PRO A 83 -2.25 -0.57 -2.04
CA PRO A 83 -2.05 -1.15 -3.35
C PRO A 83 -0.94 -2.19 -3.31
N CYS A 84 -1.26 -3.41 -3.76
CA CYS A 84 -0.33 -4.53 -3.87
C CYS A 84 0.29 -4.96 -2.53
N ASN A 85 -0.45 -4.77 -1.42
CA ASN A 85 0.06 -5.05 -0.08
C ASN A 85 0.47 -6.51 0.11
N GLY A 86 -0.27 -7.46 -0.44
CA GLY A 86 -0.01 -8.88 -0.26
C GLY A 86 1.27 -9.35 -0.96
N TRP A 87 1.53 -8.85 -2.16
CA TRP A 87 2.82 -9.06 -2.83
C TRP A 87 3.97 -8.49 -2.01
N GLN A 88 3.82 -7.28 -1.48
CA GLN A 88 4.88 -6.63 -0.71
C GLN A 88 5.20 -7.41 0.57
N SER A 89 4.16 -7.89 1.25
CA SER A 89 4.26 -8.72 2.44
C SER A 89 4.99 -10.04 2.12
N GLU A 90 4.61 -10.71 1.03
CA GLU A 90 5.26 -11.94 0.56
C GLU A 90 6.73 -11.71 0.14
N ALA A 91 7.00 -10.66 -0.66
CA ALA A 91 8.34 -10.33 -1.14
C ALA A 91 9.34 -10.03 0.00
N LEU A 92 8.83 -9.57 1.14
CA LEU A 92 9.62 -9.32 2.34
C LEU A 92 9.57 -10.44 3.38
N GLY A 93 8.67 -11.41 3.22
CA GLY A 93 8.45 -12.46 4.21
C GLY A 93 7.94 -11.91 5.54
N VAL A 94 6.98 -10.97 5.49
CA VAL A 94 6.33 -10.39 6.67
C VAL A 94 4.82 -10.59 6.57
N ASP A 95 4.15 -10.75 7.73
CA ASP A 95 2.68 -10.96 7.77
C ASP A 95 1.89 -9.67 7.50
N ASP A 96 2.45 -8.52 7.89
CA ASP A 96 1.92 -7.20 7.62
C ASP A 96 3.06 -6.27 7.20
N ILE A 97 2.92 -5.64 6.03
CA ILE A 97 3.89 -4.66 5.52
C ILE A 97 4.06 -3.46 6.46
N ALA A 98 3.13 -3.20 7.38
CA ALA A 98 3.29 -2.21 8.43
C ALA A 98 4.45 -2.49 9.39
N SER A 99 4.94 -3.73 9.44
CA SER A 99 6.16 -4.09 10.17
C SER A 99 7.46 -3.82 9.41
N ALA A 100 7.38 -3.44 8.12
CA ALA A 100 8.55 -3.29 7.28
C ALA A 100 9.34 -1.99 7.56
N PHE A 101 10.63 -2.03 7.22
CA PHE A 101 11.59 -0.97 7.53
C PHE A 101 11.45 0.25 6.62
N THR A 102 11.69 1.45 7.18
CA THR A 102 12.11 2.63 6.40
C THR A 102 13.45 3.12 6.92
N VAL A 103 14.42 3.29 6.02
CA VAL A 103 15.63 4.07 6.30
C VAL A 103 15.35 5.51 5.88
N LYS A 104 15.41 6.44 6.84
CA LYS A 104 15.29 7.88 6.59
C LYS A 104 16.60 8.55 6.96
N ARG A 105 17.30 9.10 5.98
CA ARG A 105 18.53 9.85 6.18
C ARG A 105 18.44 11.19 5.47
N ASP A 106 18.58 12.27 6.21
CA ASP A 106 18.80 13.60 5.64
C ASP A 106 20.28 13.93 5.83
N VAL A 107 21.01 14.00 4.71
CA VAL A 107 22.45 14.28 4.71
C VAL A 107 22.64 15.80 4.58
N PRO A 108 23.22 16.49 5.58
CA PRO A 108 23.45 17.92 5.47
C PRO A 108 24.43 18.21 4.32
N LEU A 109 24.16 19.29 3.59
CA LEU A 109 25.02 19.82 2.54
C LEU A 109 25.38 21.28 2.87
N ALA A 110 26.35 21.83 2.15
CA ALA A 110 26.73 23.22 2.29
C ALA A 110 25.58 24.18 1.92
N PHE A 111 25.70 25.45 2.32
CA PHE A 111 24.78 26.54 1.96
C PHE A 111 23.33 26.33 2.38
N GLY A 112 23.10 25.63 3.51
CA GLY A 112 21.77 25.40 4.04
C GLY A 112 20.96 24.38 3.24
N PHE A 113 21.59 23.55 2.41
CA PHE A 113 20.92 22.44 1.74
C PHE A 113 21.05 21.13 2.54
N TYR A 114 20.20 20.16 2.21
CA TYR A 114 20.36 18.78 2.61
C TYR A 114 19.90 17.85 1.49
N LEU A 115 20.52 16.69 1.39
CA LEU A 115 20.08 15.60 0.54
C LEU A 115 19.14 14.71 1.34
N LYS A 116 17.87 14.69 0.97
CA LYS A 116 16.88 13.76 1.52
C LYS A 116 17.08 12.39 0.87
N LEU A 117 17.30 11.35 1.66
CA LEU A 117 17.44 9.95 1.25
C LEU A 117 16.53 9.07 2.11
N TRP A 118 15.28 8.94 1.72
CA TRP A 118 14.32 8.06 2.40
C TRP A 118 14.04 6.88 1.48
N LEU A 119 14.34 5.68 1.97
CA LEU A 119 14.32 4.41 1.25
C LEU A 119 13.66 3.36 2.13
N GLY A 120 12.70 2.63 1.59
CA GLY A 120 12.06 1.50 2.28
C GLY A 120 10.55 1.59 2.24
N TRP A 121 9.91 0.71 3.00
CA TRP A 121 8.47 0.73 3.22
C TRP A 121 8.16 1.66 4.36
N ASN A 122 7.30 2.67 4.15
CA ASN A 122 6.90 3.59 5.21
C ASN A 122 5.63 3.09 5.90
N PRO A 123 5.72 2.60 7.14
CA PRO A 123 4.56 2.06 7.86
C PRO A 123 3.60 3.18 8.32
N ILE A 124 3.98 4.44 8.18
CA ILE A 124 3.17 5.57 8.62
C ILE A 124 1.97 5.75 7.70
N LYS A 125 0.80 5.34 8.20
CA LYS A 125 -0.51 5.69 7.61
C LYS A 125 -0.68 7.21 7.64
N ARG A 126 -0.69 7.89 6.50
CA ARG A 126 -1.10 9.31 6.43
C ARG A 126 -2.51 9.39 5.85
N GLY A 127 -3.45 9.94 6.63
CA GLY A 127 -4.85 10.02 6.24
C GLY A 127 -5.49 8.67 5.92
N GLY A 128 -5.08 7.60 6.60
CA GLY A 128 -5.58 6.23 6.36
C GLY A 128 -5.07 5.55 5.08
N ASN A 129 -4.18 6.21 4.31
CA ASN A 129 -3.51 5.59 3.16
C ASN A 129 -2.20 4.94 3.61
N PHE A 130 -1.92 3.74 3.13
CA PHE A 130 -0.58 3.18 3.15
C PHE A 130 0.22 3.82 2.02
N TYR A 131 1.42 4.32 2.33
CA TYR A 131 2.39 4.76 1.32
C TYR A 131 3.49 3.68 1.27
N PRO A 132 3.23 2.56 0.59
CA PRO A 132 4.02 1.34 0.75
C PRO A 132 5.44 1.51 0.23
N TYR A 133 5.73 2.47 -0.64
CA TYR A 133 7.09 2.69 -1.12
C TYR A 133 7.50 4.13 -0.93
N MET A 134 8.52 4.34 -0.08
CA MET A 134 9.11 5.64 0.11
C MET A 134 10.46 5.67 -0.59
N LEU A 135 10.44 6.14 -1.83
CA LEU A 135 11.64 6.55 -2.57
C LEU A 135 11.62 8.07 -2.66
N GLN A 136 12.10 8.74 -1.61
CA GLN A 136 12.36 10.18 -1.66
C GLN A 136 13.86 10.40 -1.68
N ALA A 137 14.37 10.68 -2.87
CA ALA A 137 15.71 11.18 -3.09
C ALA A 137 15.60 12.60 -3.66
N GLY A 138 16.21 13.60 -3.01
CA GLY A 138 16.18 14.95 -3.56
C GLY A 138 16.90 16.00 -2.72
N LEU A 139 17.43 17.00 -3.42
CA LEU A 139 18.02 18.19 -2.81
C LEU A 139 16.90 19.06 -2.21
N LYS A 140 17.06 19.47 -0.95
CA LYS A 140 16.12 20.32 -0.23
C LYS A 140 16.86 21.45 0.47
N ARG A 141 16.22 22.61 0.58
CA ARG A 141 16.72 23.75 1.37
C ARG A 141 16.22 23.61 2.81
N ARG A 142 17.06 23.88 3.81
CA ARG A 142 16.63 24.06 5.19
C ARG A 142 15.75 25.32 5.23
N SER A 143 14.50 25.13 5.64
CA SER A 143 13.57 26.20 6.00
C SER A 143 14.00 26.87 7.29
#